data_AF-A0A960MUX6-F1
#
_entry.id   AF-A0A960MUX6-F1
#
_cell.length_a   1.000
_cell.length_b   1.000
_cell.length_c   1.000
_cell.angle_alpha   90.00
_cell.angle_beta   90.00
_cell.angle_gamma   90.00
#
_symmetry.space_group_name_H-M   'P 1'
#
loop_
_entity.id
_entity.type
_entity.pdbx_description
1 polymer ?
#
loop_
_entity_poly.entity_id
_entity_poly.type
_entity_poly.pdbx_seq_one_letter_code
_entity_poly.pdbx_strand_id
1 'polypeptide(L)'
;DFLIHSVWLSATYGETKELWRPETELMGMMPWMFLGQFLVALAVVLILTVGVTGRRSLMTTLVMAVGLGLFYSGGQFIMYSVQPFPVSLVVKWVVAGTVQMLLVGGIVHAIYRPKPN
;
A
#
# COMPACT_ATOMS: atom_id res chain seq x y z
N ASP A 1 -0.23 -15.06 4.74
CA ASP A 1 0.73 -14.81 3.66
C ASP A 1 1.40 -16.10 3.19
N PHE A 2 2.32 -16.70 3.97
CA PHE A 2 3.06 -17.92 3.58
C PHE A 2 2.19 -19.03 2.98
N LEU A 3 1.16 -19.53 3.70
CA LEU A 3 0.31 -20.63 3.20
C LEU A 3 -0.38 -20.30 1.86
N ILE A 4 -0.74 -19.03 1.64
CA ILE A 4 -1.37 -18.60 0.40
C ILE A 4 -0.36 -18.72 -0.73
N HIS A 5 0.85 -18.19 -0.54
CA HIS A 5 1.84 -18.11 -1.61
C HIS A 5 2.64 -19.41 -1.84
N SER A 6 2.89 -20.21 -0.79
CA SER A 6 3.70 -21.43 -0.88
C SER A 6 2.88 -22.70 -1.11
N VAL A 7 1.64 -22.77 -0.59
CA VAL A 7 0.81 -23.98 -0.71
C VAL A 7 -0.24 -23.80 -1.78
N TRP A 8 -1.03 -22.71 -1.72
CA TRP A 8 -2.16 -22.56 -2.62
C TRP A 8 -1.75 -22.04 -4.01
N LEU A 9 -0.88 -21.03 -4.06
CA LEU A 9 -0.54 -20.33 -5.32
C LEU A 9 0.76 -20.81 -5.97
N SER A 10 1.52 -21.72 -5.35
CA SER A 10 2.84 -22.11 -5.85
C SER A 10 2.79 -22.74 -7.24
N ALA A 11 1.79 -23.56 -7.55
CA ALA A 11 1.60 -24.13 -8.88
C ALA A 11 1.35 -23.02 -9.93
N THR A 12 0.45 -22.07 -9.63
CA THR A 12 0.15 -20.93 -10.51
C THR A 12 1.35 -20.01 -10.71
N TYR A 13 2.20 -19.83 -9.71
CA TYR A 13 3.45 -19.10 -9.86
C TYR A 13 4.46 -19.84 -10.73
N GLY A 14 4.48 -21.17 -10.69
CA GLY A 14 5.30 -21.99 -11.58
C GLY A 14 4.90 -21.83 -13.05
N GLU A 15 3.59 -21.74 -13.33
CA GLU A 15 3.02 -21.50 -14.67
C GLU A 15 3.36 -20.10 -15.23
N THR A 16 3.66 -19.14 -14.36
CA THR A 16 3.89 -17.72 -14.72
C THR A 16 5.28 -17.23 -14.28
N LYS A 17 6.25 -18.15 -14.16
CA LYS A 17 7.59 -17.90 -13.60
C LYS A 17 8.33 -16.73 -14.24
N GLU A 18 8.06 -16.45 -15.51
CA GLU A 18 8.64 -15.34 -16.27
C GLU A 18 8.22 -13.95 -15.80
N LEU A 19 7.11 -13.84 -15.05
CA LEU A 19 6.63 -12.59 -14.46
C LEU A 19 7.29 -12.26 -13.12
N TRP A 20 7.95 -13.24 -12.51
CA TRP A 20 8.46 -13.17 -11.14
C TRP A 20 10.00 -13.11 -11.14
N ARG A 21 10.57 -12.54 -10.09
CA ARG A 21 12.02 -12.56 -9.87
C ARG A 21 12.50 -14.00 -9.62
N PRO A 22 13.72 -14.34 -10.05
CA PRO A 22 14.32 -15.62 -9.72
C PRO A 22 14.41 -15.84 -8.21
N GLU A 23 14.22 -17.09 -7.77
CA GLU A 23 14.24 -17.45 -6.34
C GLU A 23 15.56 -17.05 -5.65
N THR A 24 16.68 -17.12 -6.39
CA THR A 24 18.01 -16.69 -5.92
C THR A 24 18.08 -15.20 -5.55
N GLU A 25 17.20 -14.36 -6.10
CA GLU A 25 17.13 -12.93 -5.80
C GLU A 25 16.12 -12.59 -4.70
N LEU A 26 15.12 -13.43 -4.48
CA LEU A 26 13.99 -13.14 -3.57
C LEU A 26 14.44 -12.92 -2.13
N MET A 27 15.43 -13.68 -1.64
CA MET A 27 15.96 -13.49 -0.27
C MET A 27 16.54 -12.09 -0.06
N GLY A 28 17.18 -11.52 -1.09
CA GLY A 28 17.68 -10.14 -1.05
C GLY A 28 16.58 -9.07 -1.07
N MET A 29 15.36 -9.44 -1.47
CA MET A 29 14.21 -8.54 -1.56
C MET A 29 13.30 -8.56 -0.33
N MET A 30 13.59 -9.41 0.66
CA MET A 30 12.83 -9.52 1.91
C MET A 30 12.72 -8.20 2.69
N PRO A 31 13.74 -7.33 2.76
CA PRO A 31 13.58 -6.03 3.41
C PRO A 31 12.47 -5.16 2.80
N TRP A 32 12.33 -5.18 1.46
CA TRP A 32 11.28 -4.45 0.76
C TRP A 32 9.90 -5.06 0.99
N MET A 33 9.82 -6.39 1.11
CA MET A 33 8.59 -7.11 1.42
C MET A 33 8.10 -6.70 2.81
N PHE A 34 8.99 -6.74 3.81
CA PHE A 34 8.65 -6.35 5.18
C PHE A 34 8.33 -4.86 5.28
N LEU A 35 9.02 -3.99 4.54
CA LEU A 35 8.66 -2.58 4.46
C LEU A 35 7.23 -2.43 3.94
N GLY A 36 6.88 -3.09 2.85
CA GLY A 36 5.54 -3.02 2.29
C GLY A 36 4.46 -3.52 3.26
N GLN A 37 4.69 -4.65 3.91
CA GLN A 37 3.80 -5.20 4.95
C GLN A 37 3.65 -4.25 6.14
N PHE A 38 4.75 -3.64 6.59
CA PHE A 38 4.73 -2.64 7.66
C PHE A 38 3.91 -1.41 7.28
N LEU A 39 4.06 -0.88 6.07
CA LEU A 39 3.29 0.27 5.59
C LEU A 39 1.80 -0.05 5.50
N VAL A 40 1.43 -1.26 5.05
CA VAL A 40 0.04 -1.73 5.06
C VAL A 40 -0.51 -1.80 6.48
N ALA A 41 0.24 -2.37 7.43
CA ALA A 41 -0.19 -2.44 8.83
C ALA A 41 -0.36 -1.04 9.45
N LEU A 42 0.60 -0.14 9.23
CA LEU A 42 0.53 1.25 9.68
C LEU A 42 -0.68 1.98 9.07
N ALA A 43 -0.93 1.79 7.79
CA ALA A 43 -2.08 2.35 7.10
C ALA A 43 -3.41 1.90 7.73
N VAL A 44 -3.55 0.60 7.99
CA VAL A 44 -4.75 0.04 8.64
C VAL A 44 -4.93 0.63 10.03
N VAL A 45 -3.85 0.73 10.82
CA VAL A 45 -3.91 1.37 12.15
C VAL A 45 -4.37 2.83 12.03
N LEU A 46 -3.81 3.61 11.11
CA LEU A 46 -4.21 5.02 10.92
C LEU A 46 -5.69 5.13 10.49
N ILE A 47 -6.13 4.33 9.53
CA ILE A 47 -7.50 4.35 9.02
C ILE A 47 -8.48 3.98 10.14
N LEU A 48 -8.21 2.91 10.89
CA LEU A 48 -9.11 2.44 11.94
C LEU A 48 -9.10 3.34 13.17
N THR A 49 -7.94 3.81 13.62
CA THR A 49 -7.88 4.66 14.82
C THR A 49 -8.36 6.07 14.51
N VAL A 50 -7.79 6.74 13.51
CA VAL A 50 -8.11 8.14 13.19
C VAL A 50 -9.46 8.26 12.49
N GLY A 51 -9.82 7.31 11.62
CA GLY A 51 -11.10 7.34 10.92
C GLY A 51 -12.31 7.03 11.81
N VAL A 52 -12.16 6.14 12.80
CA VAL A 52 -13.27 5.77 13.70
C VAL A 52 -13.40 6.74 14.87
N THR A 53 -12.27 7.17 15.45
CA THR A 53 -12.28 7.96 16.71
C THR A 53 -11.96 9.44 16.51
N GLY A 54 -11.48 9.83 15.33
CA GLY A 54 -11.07 11.20 15.06
C GLY A 54 -12.23 12.17 14.96
N ARG A 55 -11.94 13.45 15.22
CA ARG A 55 -12.91 14.52 14.99
C ARG A 55 -13.18 14.71 13.50
N ARG A 56 -14.40 15.08 13.16
CA ARG A 56 -14.82 15.49 11.82
C ARG A 56 -14.12 16.78 11.44
N SER A 57 -12.95 16.64 10.83
CA SER A 57 -12.06 17.74 10.49
C SER A 57 -11.32 17.47 9.18
N LEU A 58 -10.82 18.54 8.57
CA LEU A 58 -9.95 18.43 7.39
C LEU A 58 -8.71 17.60 7.71
N MET A 59 -8.10 17.82 8.88
CA MET A 59 -6.91 17.09 9.30
C MET A 59 -7.16 15.57 9.39
N THR A 60 -8.26 15.15 10.01
CA THR A 60 -8.65 13.73 10.07
C THR A 60 -8.83 13.14 8.68
N THR A 61 -9.43 13.91 7.76
CA THR A 61 -9.61 13.47 6.37
C THR A 61 -8.28 13.33 5.64
N LEU A 62 -7.35 14.26 5.83
CA LEU A 62 -6.02 14.21 5.24
C LEU A 62 -5.20 13.04 5.80
N VAL A 63 -5.27 12.78 7.11
CA VAL A 63 -4.58 11.63 7.73
C VAL A 63 -5.14 10.31 7.20
N MET A 64 -6.46 10.19 7.03
CA MET A 64 -7.06 9.02 6.38
C MET A 64 -6.61 8.86 4.93
N ALA A 65 -6.54 9.96 4.17
CA ALA A 65 -6.05 9.95 2.80
C ALA A 65 -4.58 9.53 2.71
N VAL A 66 -3.73 9.97 3.65
CA VAL A 66 -2.35 9.48 3.79
C VAL A 66 -2.35 8.00 4.13
N GLY A 67 -3.20 7.54 5.04
CA GLY A 67 -3.36 6.12 5.36
C GLY A 67 -3.66 5.28 4.11
N LEU A 68 -4.60 5.71 3.27
CA LEU A 68 -4.90 5.06 2.00
C LEU A 68 -3.71 5.09 1.02
N GLY A 69 -2.98 6.20 0.96
CA GLY A 69 -1.75 6.32 0.17
C GLY A 69 -0.66 5.35 0.62
N LEU A 70 -0.48 5.18 1.93
CA LEU A 70 0.44 4.21 2.53
C LEU A 70 0.02 2.78 2.25
N PHE A 71 -1.29 2.48 2.32
CA PHE A 71 -1.83 1.16 1.98
C PHE A 71 -1.50 0.79 0.53
N TYR A 72 -1.79 1.70 -0.40
CA TYR A 72 -1.44 1.53 -1.81
C TYR A 72 0.07 1.34 -2.00
N SER A 73 0.87 2.20 -1.37
CA SER A 73 2.34 2.18 -1.50
C SER A 73 2.96 0.90 -0.94
N GLY A 74 2.43 0.38 0.17
CA GLY A 74 2.87 -0.89 0.74
C GLY A 74 2.70 -2.06 -0.24
N GLY A 75 1.57 -2.09 -0.96
CA GLY A 75 1.36 -3.03 -2.06
C GLY A 75 2.39 -2.91 -3.18
N GLN A 76 2.82 -1.69 -3.53
CA GLN A 76 3.85 -1.47 -4.55
C GLN A 76 5.22 -2.01 -4.12
N PHE A 77 5.60 -1.87 -2.85
CA PHE A 77 6.84 -2.44 -2.32
C PHE A 77 6.80 -3.97 -2.28
N ILE A 78 5.66 -4.56 -1.89
CA ILE A 78 5.46 -6.02 -1.94
C ILE A 78 5.62 -6.53 -3.37
N MET A 79 4.98 -5.87 -4.35
CA MET A 79 5.10 -6.24 -5.77
C MET A 79 6.52 -6.08 -6.29
N TYR A 80 7.22 -5.02 -5.91
CA TYR A 80 8.62 -4.81 -6.27
C TYR A 80 9.54 -5.93 -5.76
N SER A 81 9.25 -6.51 -4.59
CA SER A 81 10.01 -7.62 -4.04
C SER A 81 9.92 -8.89 -4.86
N VAL A 82 8.79 -9.11 -5.55
CA VAL A 82 8.51 -10.35 -6.27
C VAL A 82 8.57 -10.20 -7.79
N GLN A 83 8.46 -8.98 -8.32
CA GLN A 83 8.55 -8.70 -9.75
C GLN A 83 9.74 -7.80 -10.09
N PRO A 84 10.42 -8.02 -11.24
CA PRO A 84 11.63 -7.29 -11.63
C PRO A 84 11.35 -5.88 -12.17
N PHE A 85 10.53 -5.09 -11.47
CA PHE A 85 10.25 -3.73 -11.88
C PHE A 85 11.45 -2.78 -11.67
N PRO A 86 11.64 -1.78 -12.54
CA PRO A 86 12.61 -0.71 -12.28
C PRO A 86 12.20 0.10 -11.04
N VAL A 87 13.16 0.43 -10.17
CA VAL A 87 12.92 1.27 -8.97
C VAL A 87 12.26 2.61 -9.34
N SER A 88 12.67 3.20 -10.45
CA SER A 88 12.11 4.47 -10.94
C SER A 88 10.61 4.39 -11.24
N LEU A 89 10.10 3.21 -11.62
CA LEU A 89 8.67 2.99 -11.85
C LEU A 89 7.91 2.93 -10.52
N VAL A 90 8.42 2.16 -9.57
CA VAL A 90 7.82 2.00 -8.24
C VAL A 90 7.74 3.34 -7.50
N VAL A 91 8.82 4.13 -7.55
CA VAL A 91 8.84 5.49 -6.96
C VAL A 91 7.77 6.38 -7.59
N LYS A 92 7.61 6.36 -8.91
CA LYS A 92 6.57 7.14 -9.59
C LYS A 92 5.17 6.71 -9.16
N TRP A 93 4.91 5.41 -9.04
CA TRP A 93 3.63 4.90 -8.56
C TRP A 93 3.34 5.32 -7.13
N VAL A 94 4.29 5.17 -6.21
CA VAL A 94 4.14 5.55 -4.80
C VAL A 94 3.83 7.05 -4.66
N VAL A 95 4.61 7.90 -5.35
CA VAL A 95 4.41 9.36 -5.29
C VAL A 95 3.07 9.75 -5.91
N ALA A 96 2.78 9.28 -7.13
CA ALA A 96 1.54 9.62 -7.83
C ALA A 96 0.30 9.11 -7.06
N GLY A 97 0.34 7.87 -6.58
CA GLY A 97 -0.75 7.26 -5.82
C GLY A 97 -1.02 7.99 -4.50
N THR A 98 0.03 8.39 -3.78
CA THR A 98 -0.12 9.14 -2.52
C THR A 98 -0.73 10.53 -2.78
N VAL A 99 -0.23 11.26 -3.78
CA VAL A 99 -0.80 12.56 -4.17
C VAL A 99 -2.26 12.41 -4.60
N GLN A 100 -2.58 11.38 -5.38
CA GLN A 100 -3.95 11.10 -5.80
C GLN A 100 -4.88 10.85 -4.61
N MET A 101 -4.44 10.10 -3.60
CA MET A 101 -5.25 9.87 -2.39
C MET A 101 -5.48 11.15 -1.60
N LEU A 102 -4.47 12.03 -1.48
CA LEU A 102 -4.63 13.34 -0.85
C LEU A 102 -5.66 14.22 -1.59
N LEU A 103 -5.60 14.26 -2.92
CA LEU A 103 -6.54 15.01 -3.74
C LEU A 103 -7.98 14.48 -3.56
N VAL A 104 -8.15 13.16 -3.61
CA VAL A 104 -9.45 12.51 -3.39
C VAL A 104 -9.98 12.83 -1.98
N GLY A 105 -9.14 12.73 -0.94
CA GLY A 105 -9.50 13.08 0.43
C GLY A 105 -9.96 14.53 0.56
N GLY A 106 -9.24 15.46 -0.07
CA GLY A 106 -9.62 16.88 -0.10
C GLY A 106 -10.96 17.12 -0.79
N ILE A 107 -11.19 16.48 -1.94
CA ILE A 107 -12.47 16.55 -2.67
C ILE A 107 -13.62 16.01 -1.81
N VAL A 108 -13.44 14.84 -1.21
CA VAL A 108 -14.44 14.22 -0.32
C VAL A 108 -14.76 15.14 0.84
N HIS A 109 -13.75 15.74 1.49
CA HIS A 109 -13.98 16.70 2.57
C HIS A 109 -14.79 17.92 2.10
N ALA A 110 -14.43 18.49 0.95
CA ALA A 110 -15.06 19.68 0.40
C ALA A 110 -16.54 19.45 0.00
N ILE A 111 -16.88 18.24 -0.45
CA ILE A 111 -18.23 17.84 -0.82
C ILE A 111 -19.07 17.52 0.42
N TYR A 112 -18.58 16.63 1.29
CA TYR A 112 -19.36 16.17 2.44
C TYR A 112 -19.45 17.21 3.57
N ARG A 113 -18.50 18.16 3.64
CA ARG A 113 -18.42 19.24 4.64
C ARG A 113 -18.85 18.77 6.04
N PRO A 114 -18.20 17.71 6.57
CA PRO A 114 -18.66 17.07 7.79
C PRO A 114 -18.60 18.09 8.92
N LYS A 115 -19.73 18.28 9.61
CA LYS A 115 -19.79 19.20 10.75
C LYS A 115 -18.86 18.69 11.85
N PRO A 116 -18.05 19.57 12.48
CA PRO A 116 -17.24 19.20 13.62
C PRO A 116 -18.11 18.57 14.71
N ASN A 117 -17.62 17.50 15.32
CA ASN A 117 -18.14 16.89 16.53
C ASN A 117 -17.37 17.39 17.75
#